data_AF-A0A1J8QEZ6-F1
#
_entry.id   AF-A0A1J8QEZ6-F1
#
_cell.length_a   1.000
_cell.length_b   1.000
_cell.length_c   1.000
_cell.angle_alpha   90.00
_cell.angle_beta   90.00
_cell.angle_gamma   90.00
#
_symmetry.space_group_name_H-M   'P 1'
#
loop_
_entity.id
_entity.type
_entity.pdbx_description
1 polymer ?
#
loop_
_entity_poly.entity_id
_entity_poly.type
_entity_poly.pdbx_seq_one_letter_code
_entity_poly.pdbx_strand_id
1 'polypeptide(L)'
;MPKTEYDGYIKELNTIAKYDGAKATAKYAADEIPALDTLSSLPRFSALPSKDMRFIASSLAAVYHDCTPISDWDENDYTYIGVIAAEMNAGNIQLDMLKWQGAGSESTKAQRFVAQALAAHMKVERGAASERALKDGQDVDEVHAELDNDHGFLLSILDLGNKANPLSTYV
;
A
#
# COMPACT_ATOMS: atom_id res chain seq x y z
N MET A 1 -19.27 -15.95 -8.71
CA MET A 1 -20.19 -15.04 -7.99
C MET A 1 -20.56 -13.89 -8.93
N PRO A 2 -21.77 -13.32 -8.86
CA PRO A 2 -22.25 -12.34 -9.82
C PRO A 2 -21.68 -10.93 -9.56
N LYS A 3 -21.35 -10.21 -10.63
CA LYS A 3 -20.78 -8.85 -10.69
C LYS A 3 -21.48 -7.77 -9.84
N THR A 4 -22.70 -8.01 -9.38
CA THR A 4 -23.56 -7.03 -8.69
C THR A 4 -23.37 -6.95 -7.18
N GLU A 5 -22.80 -7.97 -6.53
CA GLU A 5 -22.45 -7.90 -5.10
C GLU A 5 -21.15 -7.09 -4.87
N TYR A 6 -20.30 -6.98 -5.88
CA TYR A 6 -18.95 -6.45 -5.77
C TYR A 6 -18.88 -4.90 -5.84
N ASP A 7 -19.74 -4.27 -6.64
CA ASP A 7 -19.94 -2.81 -6.60
C ASP A 7 -20.50 -2.37 -5.24
N GLY A 8 -21.17 -3.29 -4.52
CA GLY A 8 -21.58 -3.12 -3.13
C GLY A 8 -20.39 -2.95 -2.21
N TYR A 9 -19.41 -3.87 -2.26
CA TYR A 9 -18.29 -3.94 -1.31
C TYR A 9 -17.33 -2.74 -1.35
N ILE A 10 -17.00 -2.22 -2.55
CA ILE A 10 -16.19 -0.98 -2.66
C ILE A 10 -17.01 0.25 -2.27
N LYS A 11 -18.32 0.27 -2.57
CA LYS A 11 -19.21 1.34 -2.12
C LYS A 11 -19.41 1.28 -0.61
N GLU A 12 -19.46 0.11 0.00
CA GLU A 12 -19.52 -0.14 1.44
C GLU A 12 -18.22 0.22 2.13
N LEU A 13 -17.05 -0.15 1.61
CA LEU A 13 -15.76 0.32 2.13
C LEU A 13 -15.64 1.85 2.10
N ASN A 14 -16.25 2.50 1.09
CA ASN A 14 -16.38 3.96 1.03
C ASN A 14 -17.52 4.53 1.92
N THR A 15 -18.50 3.72 2.34
CA THR A 15 -19.65 4.14 3.16
C THR A 15 -19.43 3.89 4.67
N ILE A 16 -18.74 2.81 5.02
CA ILE A 16 -18.41 2.40 6.40
C ILE A 16 -17.36 3.33 7.01
N ALA A 17 -16.44 3.86 6.20
CA ALA A 17 -15.44 4.83 6.61
C ALA A 17 -15.82 6.23 6.12
N LYS A 18 -16.66 6.95 6.88
CA LYS A 18 -16.82 8.39 6.67
C LYS A 18 -15.52 9.10 7.06
N TYR A 19 -14.96 9.83 6.10
CA TYR A 19 -13.78 10.66 6.27
C TYR A 19 -14.21 12.06 6.74
N ASP A 20 -13.92 12.39 8.00
CA ASP A 20 -14.03 13.76 8.50
C ASP A 20 -12.63 14.35 8.61
N GLY A 21 -12.07 14.73 7.45
CA GLY A 21 -10.87 15.57 7.30
C GLY A 21 -9.53 15.02 7.80
N ALA A 22 -9.51 14.10 8.78
CA ALA A 22 -8.32 13.70 9.52
C ALA A 22 -8.34 12.26 10.07
N LYS A 23 -9.47 11.55 10.08
CA LYS A 23 -9.56 10.15 10.54
C LYS A 23 -10.67 9.37 9.82
N ALA A 24 -10.42 8.09 9.54
CA ALA A 24 -11.46 7.14 9.17
C ALA A 24 -12.14 6.63 10.45
N THR A 25 -13.44 6.88 10.62
CA THR A 25 -14.19 6.26 11.73
C THR A 25 -15.17 5.23 11.16
N ALA A 26 -14.93 3.94 11.47
CA ALA A 26 -15.81 2.84 11.09
C ALA A 26 -16.95 2.74 12.10
N LYS A 27 -18.14 3.21 11.74
CA LYS A 27 -19.29 3.23 12.67
C LYS A 27 -20.15 1.96 12.67
N TYR A 28 -19.92 1.03 11.73
CA TYR A 28 -20.77 -0.14 11.53
C TYR A 28 -20.02 -1.41 11.03
N ALA A 29 -18.78 -1.66 11.46
CA ALA A 29 -18.07 -2.91 11.15
C ALA A 29 -18.48 -4.09 12.05
N ALA A 30 -19.77 -4.18 12.42
CA ALA A 30 -20.22 -5.15 13.42
C ALA A 30 -20.97 -6.36 12.86
N ASP A 31 -21.50 -6.36 11.63
CA ASP A 31 -22.47 -7.41 11.23
C ASP A 31 -22.16 -8.19 9.95
N GLU A 32 -21.02 -8.00 9.30
CA GLU A 32 -20.48 -9.02 8.40
C GLU A 32 -18.99 -9.18 8.66
N ILE A 33 -18.59 -10.39 9.05
CA ILE A 33 -17.21 -10.80 9.24
C ILE A 33 -16.76 -11.52 7.95
N PRO A 34 -16.19 -10.79 6.95
CA PRO A 34 -15.28 -11.44 5.99
C PRO A 34 -13.85 -10.87 5.99
N ALA A 35 -13.48 -9.94 6.89
CA ALA A 35 -12.19 -9.23 6.80
C ALA A 35 -11.06 -9.74 7.71
N LEU A 36 -11.36 -10.33 8.88
CA LEU A 36 -10.33 -10.63 9.89
C LEU A 36 -9.56 -11.94 9.61
N ASP A 37 -10.23 -12.95 9.05
CA ASP A 37 -9.63 -14.26 8.76
C ASP A 37 -8.63 -14.17 7.59
N THR A 38 -8.94 -13.35 6.60
CA THR A 38 -8.12 -13.12 5.38
C THR A 38 -6.81 -12.42 5.69
N LEU A 39 -6.78 -11.51 6.66
CA LEU A 39 -5.55 -10.78 7.03
C LEU A 39 -4.61 -11.63 7.90
N SER A 40 -5.17 -12.51 8.73
CA SER A 40 -4.37 -13.43 9.55
C SER A 40 -3.51 -14.37 8.72
N SER A 41 -3.93 -14.65 7.48
CA SER A 41 -3.25 -15.52 6.52
C SER A 41 -2.55 -14.76 5.39
N LEU A 42 -2.53 -13.41 5.42
CA LEU A 42 -1.90 -12.58 4.39
C LEU A 42 -0.39 -12.87 4.33
N PRO A 43 0.12 -13.47 3.24
CA PRO A 43 1.55 -13.72 3.12
C PRO A 43 2.31 -12.40 3.01
N ARG A 44 3.48 -12.32 3.66
CA ARG A 44 4.42 -11.19 3.50
C ARG A 44 4.90 -11.03 2.06
N PHE A 45 5.03 -12.15 1.33
CA PHE A 45 5.48 -12.17 -0.06
C PHE A 45 4.38 -12.72 -0.97
N SER A 46 4.06 -11.95 -2.00
CA SER A 46 3.06 -12.32 -3.00
C SER A 46 3.61 -13.36 -3.98
N ALA A 47 2.79 -14.35 -4.31
CA ALA A 47 3.08 -15.36 -5.34
C ALA A 47 2.39 -15.06 -6.70
N LEU A 48 1.89 -13.83 -6.90
CA LEU A 48 1.22 -13.43 -8.14
C LEU A 48 2.12 -13.62 -9.37
N PRO A 49 1.58 -13.88 -10.57
CA PRO A 49 2.41 -14.10 -11.76
C PRO A 49 3.11 -12.83 -12.27
N SER A 50 2.46 -11.66 -12.14
CA SER A 50 3.03 -10.37 -12.54
C SER A 50 4.08 -9.89 -11.53
N LYS A 51 5.29 -9.55 -12.02
CA LYS A 51 6.36 -9.01 -11.17
C LYS A 51 5.92 -7.73 -10.46
N ASP A 52 5.30 -6.81 -11.19
CA ASP A 52 4.86 -5.52 -10.66
C ASP A 52 3.82 -5.69 -9.56
N MET A 53 2.83 -6.56 -9.80
CA MET A 53 1.81 -6.86 -8.79
C MET A 53 2.42 -7.52 -7.56
N ARG A 54 3.37 -8.46 -7.74
CA ARG A 54 4.07 -9.08 -6.60
C ARG A 54 4.79 -8.05 -5.75
N PHE A 55 5.49 -7.12 -6.40
CA PHE A 55 6.30 -6.11 -5.71
C PHE A 55 5.40 -5.22 -4.86
N ILE A 56 4.34 -4.66 -5.44
CA ILE A 56 3.38 -3.81 -4.71
C ILE A 56 2.68 -4.58 -3.60
N ALA A 57 2.12 -5.76 -3.88
CA ALA A 57 1.38 -6.53 -2.88
C ALA A 57 2.29 -6.95 -1.71
N SER A 58 3.56 -7.29 -1.96
CA SER A 58 4.51 -7.66 -0.91
C SER A 58 4.91 -6.44 -0.06
N SER A 59 5.16 -5.28 -0.68
CA SER A 59 5.48 -4.05 0.05
C SER A 59 4.31 -3.59 0.92
N LEU A 60 3.07 -3.68 0.42
CA LEU A 60 1.87 -3.36 1.20
C LEU A 60 1.66 -4.34 2.36
N ALA A 61 1.87 -5.64 2.12
CA ALA A 61 1.84 -6.64 3.18
C ALA A 61 2.90 -6.35 4.26
N ALA A 62 4.11 -5.95 3.88
CA ALA A 62 5.15 -5.55 4.83
C ALA A 62 4.72 -4.33 5.66
N VAL A 63 4.14 -3.31 5.04
CA VAL A 63 3.61 -2.13 5.76
C VAL A 63 2.58 -2.52 6.81
N TYR A 64 1.65 -3.41 6.45
CA TYR A 64 0.63 -3.93 7.37
C TYR A 64 1.26 -4.72 8.52
N HIS A 65 2.11 -5.70 8.21
CA HIS A 65 2.68 -6.60 9.21
C HIS A 65 3.66 -5.91 10.16
N ASP A 66 4.41 -4.93 9.67
CA ASP A 66 5.42 -4.22 10.43
C ASP A 66 4.88 -2.94 11.07
N CYS A 67 3.61 -2.60 10.83
CA CYS A 67 2.99 -1.34 11.22
C CYS A 67 3.92 -0.15 10.91
N THR A 68 4.41 -0.09 9.67
CA THR A 68 5.43 0.89 9.24
C THR A 68 4.98 2.30 9.64
N PRO A 69 5.74 3.05 10.46
CA PRO A 69 5.28 4.32 11.01
C PRO A 69 4.92 5.34 9.93
N ILE A 70 3.63 5.70 9.87
CA ILE A 70 3.09 6.74 8.99
C ILE A 70 2.35 7.78 9.84
N SER A 71 2.60 9.07 9.58
CA SER A 71 1.95 10.16 10.33
C SER A 71 0.44 10.06 10.23
N ASP A 72 -0.22 10.23 11.37
CA ASP A 72 -1.68 10.29 11.52
C ASP A 72 -2.43 9.00 11.18
N TRP A 73 -1.72 7.89 10.92
CA TRP A 73 -2.34 6.59 10.69
C TRP A 73 -2.65 5.86 11.99
N ASP A 74 -3.83 5.22 12.03
CA ASP A 74 -4.23 4.31 13.10
C ASP A 74 -4.35 2.86 12.61
N GLU A 75 -4.75 1.95 13.51
CA GLU A 75 -4.90 0.52 13.21
C GLU A 75 -5.85 0.22 12.04
N ASN A 76 -6.86 1.08 11.81
CA ASN A 76 -7.79 0.90 10.70
C ASN A 76 -7.12 1.23 9.36
N ASP A 77 -6.22 2.20 9.34
CA ASP A 77 -5.48 2.59 8.14
C ASP A 77 -4.51 1.47 7.72
N TYR A 78 -3.79 0.87 8.68
CA TYR A 78 -2.97 -0.31 8.42
C TYR A 78 -3.83 -1.50 7.97
N THR A 79 -4.96 -1.75 8.63
CA THR A 79 -5.91 -2.80 8.23
C THR A 79 -6.39 -2.59 6.79
N TYR A 80 -6.67 -1.35 6.39
CA TYR A 80 -7.07 -1.02 5.02
C TYR A 80 -5.97 -1.36 3.99
N ILE A 81 -4.70 -1.09 4.31
CA ILE A 81 -3.56 -1.52 3.48
C ILE A 81 -3.44 -3.05 3.42
N GLY A 82 -3.59 -3.73 4.55
CA GLY A 82 -3.62 -5.19 4.60
C GLY A 82 -4.70 -5.78 3.68
N VAL A 83 -5.91 -5.19 3.71
CA VAL A 83 -7.01 -5.60 2.83
C VAL A 83 -6.65 -5.40 1.36
N ILE A 84 -6.08 -4.25 0.99
CA ILE A 84 -5.64 -4.02 -0.39
C ILE A 84 -4.62 -5.08 -0.83
N ALA A 85 -3.64 -5.41 0.01
CA ALA A 85 -2.65 -6.44 -0.31
C ALA A 85 -3.28 -7.84 -0.46
N ALA A 86 -4.22 -8.21 0.41
CA ALA A 86 -4.95 -9.47 0.34
C ALA A 86 -5.78 -9.57 -0.95
N GLU A 87 -6.51 -8.52 -1.30
CA GLU A 87 -7.32 -8.47 -2.51
C GLU A 87 -6.47 -8.46 -3.79
N MET A 88 -5.29 -7.84 -3.76
CA MET A 88 -4.32 -7.98 -4.86
C MET A 88 -3.86 -9.43 -5.02
N ASN A 89 -3.53 -10.11 -3.91
CA ASN A 89 -3.13 -11.53 -3.91
C ASN A 89 -4.24 -12.47 -4.40
N ALA A 90 -5.50 -12.14 -4.11
CA ALA A 90 -6.66 -12.85 -4.64
C ALA A 90 -6.95 -12.53 -6.12
N GLY A 91 -6.28 -11.53 -6.70
CA GLY A 91 -6.49 -11.08 -8.09
C GLY A 91 -7.70 -10.14 -8.27
N ASN A 92 -8.30 -9.70 -7.17
CA ASN A 92 -9.52 -8.88 -7.12
C ASN A 92 -9.23 -7.39 -7.32
N ILE A 93 -8.04 -6.93 -6.90
CA ILE A 93 -7.52 -5.59 -7.21
C ILE A 93 -6.42 -5.72 -8.26
N GLN A 94 -6.61 -5.03 -9.38
CA GLN A 94 -5.63 -4.91 -10.45
C GLN A 94 -4.80 -3.64 -10.26
N LEU A 95 -3.54 -3.70 -10.67
CA LEU A 95 -2.60 -2.60 -10.50
C LEU A 95 -3.07 -1.30 -11.16
N ASP A 96 -3.75 -1.38 -12.30
CA ASP A 96 -4.24 -0.20 -13.00
C ASP A 96 -5.28 0.60 -12.20
N MET A 97 -5.96 -0.01 -11.22
CA MET A 97 -6.84 0.71 -10.29
C MET A 97 -6.07 1.57 -9.28
N LEU A 98 -4.81 1.19 -9.00
CA LEU A 98 -3.93 1.85 -8.04
C LEU A 98 -3.00 2.88 -8.71
N LYS A 99 -2.91 2.88 -10.04
CA LYS A 99 -2.19 3.90 -10.80
C LYS A 99 -3.02 5.18 -10.92
N TRP A 100 -2.35 6.32 -10.95
CA TRP A 100 -2.99 7.57 -11.32
C TRP A 100 -3.47 7.53 -12.77
N GLN A 101 -4.69 8.04 -13.01
CA GLN A 101 -5.37 7.95 -14.32
C GLN A 101 -5.06 9.14 -15.25
N GLY A 102 -4.05 9.94 -14.91
CA GLY A 102 -3.61 11.08 -15.73
C GLY A 102 -4.30 12.41 -15.42
N ALA A 103 -3.85 13.45 -16.12
CA ALA A 103 -4.24 14.83 -15.86
C ALA A 103 -5.75 15.04 -15.93
N GLY A 104 -6.29 15.79 -14.97
CA GLY A 104 -7.73 16.01 -14.83
C GLY A 104 -8.48 14.92 -14.04
N SER A 105 -7.81 13.81 -13.68
CA SER A 105 -8.38 12.79 -12.80
C SER A 105 -8.04 13.07 -11.34
N GLU A 106 -9.06 13.05 -10.48
CA GLU A 106 -8.86 13.06 -9.03
C GLU A 106 -8.25 11.73 -8.55
N SER A 107 -7.38 11.79 -7.55
CA SER A 107 -6.86 10.58 -6.93
C SER A 107 -7.92 9.91 -6.06
N THR A 108 -7.93 8.58 -6.03
CA THR A 108 -8.80 7.81 -5.13
C THR A 108 -8.18 7.68 -3.74
N LYS A 109 -8.99 7.27 -2.75
CA LYS A 109 -8.47 6.96 -1.41
C LYS A 109 -7.42 5.86 -1.45
N ALA A 110 -7.70 4.77 -2.17
CA ALA A 110 -6.77 3.65 -2.32
C ALA A 110 -5.43 4.10 -2.90
N GLN A 111 -5.45 4.93 -3.95
CA GLN A 111 -4.24 5.48 -4.56
C GLN A 111 -3.38 6.29 -3.58
N ARG A 112 -4.00 7.19 -2.79
CA ARG A 112 -3.28 7.98 -1.78
C ARG A 112 -2.68 7.12 -0.67
N PHE A 113 -3.47 6.19 -0.15
CA PHE A 113 -3.03 5.28 0.91
C PHE A 113 -1.88 4.38 0.46
N VAL A 114 -1.97 3.80 -0.74
CA VAL A 114 -0.90 2.99 -1.31
C VAL A 114 0.36 3.81 -1.55
N ALA A 115 0.24 5.02 -2.13
CA ALA A 115 1.40 5.89 -2.35
C ALA A 115 2.10 6.28 -1.03
N GLN A 116 1.31 6.65 -0.01
CA GLN A 116 1.82 7.01 1.31
C GLN A 116 2.46 5.80 2.03
N ALA A 117 1.84 4.62 1.96
CA ALA A 117 2.38 3.37 2.50
C ALA A 117 3.74 3.02 1.89
N LEU A 118 3.83 3.05 0.56
CA LEU A 118 5.05 2.71 -0.15
C LEU A 118 6.17 3.72 0.12
N ALA A 119 5.84 5.02 0.15
CA ALA A 119 6.82 6.04 0.51
C ALA A 119 7.41 5.82 1.91
N ALA A 120 6.56 5.53 2.90
CA ALA A 120 7.01 5.25 4.25
C ALA A 120 7.81 3.95 4.34
N HIS A 121 7.40 2.90 3.62
CA HIS A 121 8.13 1.65 3.53
C HIS A 121 9.55 1.85 3.00
N MET A 122 9.70 2.55 1.87
CA MET A 122 11.01 2.86 1.27
C MET A 122 11.90 3.66 2.24
N LYS A 123 11.32 4.62 2.95
CA LYS A 123 12.05 5.42 3.95
C LYS A 123 12.54 4.57 5.13
N VAL A 124 11.68 3.71 5.68
CA VAL A 124 12.04 2.82 6.80
C VAL A 124 13.07 1.80 6.37
N GLU A 125 12.92 1.21 5.20
CA GLU A 125 13.88 0.25 4.66
C GLU A 125 15.27 0.87 4.50
N ARG A 126 15.36 2.10 3.95
CA ARG A 126 16.63 2.84 3.86
C ARG A 126 17.23 3.13 5.23
N GLY A 127 16.42 3.53 6.21
CA GLY A 127 16.87 3.76 7.58
C GLY A 127 17.47 2.49 8.19
N ALA A 128 16.72 1.39 8.15
CA ALA A 128 17.13 0.10 8.69
C ALA A 128 18.34 -0.50 7.95
N ALA A 129 18.48 -0.25 6.65
CA ALA A 129 19.65 -0.67 5.89
C ALA A 129 20.90 0.13 6.28
N SER A 130 20.79 1.45 6.43
CA SER A 130 21.88 2.30 6.92
C SER A 130 22.38 1.84 8.29
N GLU A 131 21.47 1.57 9.23
CA GLU A 131 21.83 1.12 10.57
C GLU A 131 22.55 -0.23 10.56
N ARG A 132 22.11 -1.17 9.72
CA ARG A 132 22.77 -2.48 9.54
C ARG A 132 24.15 -2.34 8.91
N ALA A 133 24.26 -1.57 7.83
CA ALA A 133 25.52 -1.35 7.13
C ALA A 133 26.59 -0.76 8.08
N LEU A 134 26.22 0.26 8.87
CA LEU A 134 27.11 0.85 9.88
C LEU A 134 27.55 -0.17 10.94
N LYS A 135 26.63 -1.02 11.39
CA LYS A 135 26.91 -2.05 12.40
C LYS A 135 27.85 -3.13 11.87
N ASP A 136 27.68 -3.51 10.61
CA ASP A 136 28.41 -4.61 9.97
C ASP A 136 29.70 -4.11 9.25
N GLY A 137 29.97 -2.80 9.30
CA GLY A 137 31.16 -2.18 8.69
C GLY A 137 31.12 -2.15 7.17
N GLN A 138 29.92 -2.16 6.58
CA GLN A 138 29.69 -2.07 5.14
C GLN A 138 29.63 -0.61 4.69
N ASP A 139 29.90 -0.38 3.41
CA ASP A 139 29.68 0.93 2.79
C ASP A 139 28.18 1.20 2.67
N VAL A 140 27.71 2.28 3.33
CA VAL A 140 26.31 2.68 3.33
C VAL A 140 25.87 3.10 1.92
N ASP A 141 26.75 3.72 1.14
CA ASP A 141 26.44 4.21 -0.20
C ASP A 141 26.24 3.04 -1.17
N GLU A 142 27.02 1.97 -1.03
CA GLU A 142 26.84 0.72 -1.81
C GLU A 142 25.49 0.06 -1.50
N VAL A 143 25.11 -0.03 -0.21
CA VAL A 143 23.80 -0.59 0.19
C VAL A 143 22.65 0.29 -0.30
N HIS A 144 22.82 1.62 -0.31
CA HIS A 144 21.80 2.54 -0.82
C HIS A 144 21.62 2.41 -2.34
N ALA A 145 22.70 2.18 -3.09
CA ALA A 145 22.62 1.98 -4.53
C ALA A 145 21.82 0.72 -4.91
N GLU A 146 21.90 -0.34 -4.10
CA GLU A 146 21.07 -1.54 -4.28
C GLU A 146 19.58 -1.22 -4.04
N LEU A 147 19.28 -0.53 -2.93
CA LEU A 147 17.91 -0.13 -2.59
C LEU A 147 17.30 0.85 -3.60
N ASP A 148 18.10 1.75 -4.17
CA ASP A 148 17.66 2.71 -5.18
C ASP A 148 17.06 2.02 -6.41
N ASN A 149 17.55 0.83 -6.78
CA ASN A 149 16.99 0.07 -7.89
C ASN A 149 15.58 -0.46 -7.58
N ASP A 150 15.39 -1.04 -6.38
CA ASP A 150 14.11 -1.57 -5.96
C ASP A 150 13.09 -0.46 -5.69
N HIS A 151 13.53 0.64 -5.07
CA HIS A 151 12.72 1.84 -4.84
C HIS A 151 12.35 2.51 -6.16
N GLY A 152 13.32 2.67 -7.07
CA GLY A 152 13.07 3.17 -8.42
C GLY A 152 12.05 2.33 -9.19
N PHE A 153 12.11 1.00 -9.02
CA PHE A 153 11.12 0.11 -9.60
C PHE A 153 9.73 0.31 -8.98
N LEU A 154 9.60 0.38 -7.65
CA LEU A 154 8.33 0.71 -6.97
C LEU A 154 7.72 2.03 -7.45
N LEU A 155 8.54 3.07 -7.53
CA LEU A 155 8.12 4.39 -8.01
C LEU A 155 7.62 4.33 -9.45
N SER A 156 8.28 3.55 -10.31
CA SER A 156 7.90 3.43 -11.72
C SER A 156 6.56 2.72 -11.92
N ILE A 157 6.24 1.72 -11.07
CA ILE A 157 5.02 0.92 -11.18
C ILE A 157 3.76 1.79 -11.02
N LEU A 158 3.80 2.78 -10.12
CA LEU A 158 2.68 3.69 -9.83
C LEU A 158 2.85 5.09 -10.44
N ASP A 159 3.88 5.27 -11.27
CA ASP A 159 4.25 6.54 -11.88
C ASP A 159 4.43 7.68 -10.87
N LEU A 160 5.04 7.39 -9.71
CA LEU A 160 5.24 8.36 -8.62
C LEU A 160 6.41 9.32 -8.89
N GLY A 161 7.25 9.04 -9.89
CA GLY A 161 8.28 9.98 -10.36
C GLY A 161 7.74 11.08 -11.27
N ASN A 162 6.50 10.96 -11.74
CA ASN A 162 5.88 11.95 -12.61
C ASN A 162 5.38 13.14 -11.79
N LYS A 163 5.96 14.32 -12.01
CA LYS A 163 5.59 15.56 -11.29
C LYS A 163 4.15 16.02 -11.52
N ALA A 164 3.49 15.54 -12.57
CA ALA A 164 2.08 15.81 -12.81
C ALA A 164 1.16 14.88 -11.99
N ASN A 165 1.68 13.75 -11.51
CA ASN A 165 0.95 12.83 -10.66
C ASN A 165 0.81 13.44 -9.26
N PRO A 166 -0.40 13.75 -8.77
CA PRO A 166 -0.59 14.35 -7.45
C PRO A 166 -0.11 13.43 -6.30
N LEU A 167 0.03 12.12 -6.55
CA LEU A 167 0.55 11.16 -5.59
C LEU A 167 2.08 11.27 -5.41
N SER A 168 2.79 11.95 -6.31
CA SER A 168 4.24 12.16 -6.19
C SER A 168 4.61 13.01 -4.98
N THR A 169 3.65 13.67 -4.33
CA THR A 169 3.89 14.47 -3.13
C THR A 169 4.30 13.64 -1.91
N TYR A 170 4.07 12.32 -1.94
CA TYR A 170 4.37 11.44 -0.80
C TYR A 170 5.81 10.91 -0.81
N VAL A 171 6.50 10.99 -1.95
CA VAL A 171 7.84 10.40 -2.18
C VAL A 171 8.95 11.44 -2.18
#